data_AF-A0A2C9KUP2-F1
#
_entry.id   AF-A0A2C9KUP2-F1
#
_cell.length_a   1.000
_cell.length_b   1.000
_cell.length_c   1.000
_cell.angle_alpha   90.00
_cell.angle_beta   90.00
_cell.angle_gamma   90.00
#
_symmetry.space_group_name_H-M   'P 1'
#
loop_
_entity.id
_entity.type
_entity.pdbx_description
1 polymer ?
#
loop_
_entity_poly.entity_id
_entity_poly.type
_entity_poly.pdbx_seq_one_letter_code
_entity_poly.pdbx_strand_id
1 'polypeptide(L)'
;MPFTRKAIILLIFLFFEESDGYCPTAKEGETVTFKGTFTHIFEDPVEIIWSKEGIVPTYSKCNRLIGCRDSEDKTQTSLVLKGNNVYKFSFQIKNVTKNDFGLWETDVQWGFGFRTW
;
A
#
# COMPACT_ATOMS: atom_id res chain seq x y z
N MET A 1 4.87 24.55 9.61
CA MET A 1 4.07 23.40 9.13
C MET A 1 5.02 22.48 8.38
N PRO A 2 5.15 21.19 8.75
CA PRO A 2 5.94 20.28 7.92
C PRO A 2 5.23 20.10 6.58
N PHE A 3 5.95 20.30 5.47
CA PHE A 3 5.45 20.06 4.13
C PHE A 3 5.61 18.56 3.82
N THR A 4 4.56 17.77 4.02
CA THR A 4 4.51 16.39 3.54
C THR A 4 4.02 16.39 2.10
N ARG A 5 4.82 15.85 1.18
CA ARG A 5 4.44 15.66 -0.22
C ARG A 5 3.84 14.26 -0.39
N LYS A 6 2.87 14.12 -1.30
CA LYS A 6 2.19 12.86 -1.60
C LYS A 6 2.11 12.61 -3.10
N ALA A 7 2.19 11.35 -3.50
CA ALA A 7 1.87 10.91 -4.86
C ALA A 7 1.16 9.55 -4.79
N ILE A 8 0.08 9.39 -5.55
CA ILE A 8 -0.58 8.10 -5.75
C ILE A 8 0.19 7.36 -6.84
N ILE A 9 0.69 6.17 -6.53
CA ILE A 9 1.53 5.40 -7.47
C ILE A 9 0.76 4.24 -8.11
N LEU A 10 -0.25 3.69 -7.43
CA LEU A 10 -0.97 2.51 -7.91
C LEU A 10 -2.42 2.52 -7.43
N LEU A 11 -3.31 2.23 -8.37
CA LEU A 11 -4.75 2.04 -8.19
C LEU A 11 -5.08 0.61 -8.60
N ILE A 12 -5.69 -0.16 -7.70
CA ILE A 12 -5.99 -1.57 -7.94
C ILE A 12 -7.42 -1.88 -7.56
N PHE A 13 -8.16 -2.46 -8.51
CA PHE A 13 -9.50 -2.96 -8.25
C PHE A 13 -9.45 -4.44 -7.88
N LEU A 14 -10.06 -4.79 -6.74
CA LEU A 14 -10.34 -6.18 -6.40
C LEU A 14 -11.74 -6.54 -6.87
N PHE A 15 -11.83 -7.51 -7.78
CA PHE A 15 -13.09 -8.05 -8.28
C PHE A 15 -13.36 -9.47 -7.75
N PHE A 16 -14.64 -9.81 -7.59
CA PHE A 16 -15.12 -11.17 -7.35
C PHE A 16 -15.73 -11.70 -8.64
N GLU A 17 -15.11 -12.77 -9.18
CA GLU A 17 -15.42 -13.49 -10.43
C GLU A 17 -15.41 -12.66 -11.73
N GLU A 18 -14.62 -13.17 -12.68
CA GLU A 18 -14.23 -12.64 -14.00
C GLU A 18 -13.54 -11.25 -14.01
N SER A 19 -12.27 -11.24 -14.43
CA SER A 19 -11.56 -10.02 -14.83
C SER A 19 -11.04 -10.15 -16.25
N ASP A 20 -11.02 -9.02 -16.95
CA ASP A 20 -10.47 -8.86 -18.30
C ASP A 20 -8.91 -8.88 -18.31
N GLY A 21 -8.28 -9.51 -17.31
CA GLY A 21 -6.84 -9.76 -17.23
C GLY A 21 -5.97 -8.66 -16.61
N TYR A 22 -6.53 -7.47 -16.33
CA TYR A 22 -5.75 -6.32 -15.79
C TYR A 22 -5.90 -6.10 -14.28
N CYS A 23 -6.96 -6.59 -13.66
CA CYS A 23 -7.24 -6.38 -12.24
C CYS A 23 -7.21 -7.70 -11.48
N PRO A 24 -6.50 -7.78 -10.35
CA PRO A 24 -6.45 -9.01 -9.56
C PRO A 24 -7.86 -9.38 -9.09
N THR A 25 -8.30 -10.56 -9.52
CA THR A 25 -9.54 -11.20 -9.07
C THR A 25 -9.20 -12.09 -7.89
N ALA A 26 -10.05 -12.09 -6.86
CA ALA A 26 -9.85 -12.90 -5.66
C ALA A 26 -11.10 -13.69 -5.32
N LYS A 27 -10.93 -14.91 -4.83
CA LYS A 27 -12.04 -15.68 -4.25
C LYS A 27 -12.10 -15.45 -2.74
N GLU A 28 -13.29 -15.65 -2.16
CA GLU A 28 -13.44 -15.59 -0.71
C GLU A 28 -12.54 -16.64 -0.05
N GLY A 29 -11.84 -16.25 1.01
CA GLY A 29 -10.86 -17.07 1.72
C GLY A 29 -9.44 -17.03 1.14
N GLU A 30 -9.23 -16.50 -0.07
CA GLU A 30 -7.88 -16.43 -0.67
C GLU A 30 -7.02 -15.34 -0.04
N THR A 31 -5.71 -15.41 -0.30
CA THR A 31 -4.77 -14.33 -0.01
C THR A 31 -4.39 -13.63 -1.30
N VAL A 32 -4.66 -12.32 -1.38
CA VAL A 32 -4.20 -11.49 -2.50
C VAL A 32 -2.91 -10.80 -2.11
N THR A 33 -1.99 -10.69 -3.07
CA THR A 33 -0.76 -9.93 -2.90
C THR A 33 -0.57 -8.95 -4.04
N PHE A 34 -0.47 -7.67 -3.69
CA PHE A 34 -0.06 -6.60 -4.59
C PHE A 34 1.43 -6.35 -4.43
N LYS A 35 2.14 -6.18 -5.54
CA LYS A 35 3.58 -5.89 -5.54
C LYS A 35 3.85 -4.80 -6.55
N GLY A 36 4.80 -3.94 -6.24
CA GLY A 36 5.24 -2.93 -7.16
C GLY A 36 6.63 -2.42 -6.82
N THR A 37 7.13 -1.59 -7.72
CA THR A 37 8.39 -0.90 -7.55
C THR A 37 8.22 0.55 -7.95
N PHE A 38 8.86 1.45 -7.23
CA PHE A 38 8.95 2.85 -7.63
C PHE A 38 10.36 3.38 -7.38
N THR A 39 10.76 4.36 -8.17
CA THR A 39 12.01 5.07 -7.98
C THR A 39 11.72 6.40 -7.32
N HIS A 40 12.43 6.71 -6.24
CA HIS A 40 12.33 7.99 -5.56
C HIS A 40 13.61 8.78 -5.73
N ILE A 41 13.55 10.03 -6.17
CA ILE A 41 14.78 10.80 -6.46
C ILE A 41 15.25 11.69 -5.31
N PHE A 42 14.43 11.87 -4.27
CA PHE A 42 14.79 12.68 -3.11
C PHE A 42 15.43 11.81 -2.02
N GLU A 43 16.26 12.43 -1.17
CA GLU A 43 16.91 11.77 -0.04
C GLU A 43 15.99 11.64 1.19
N ASP A 44 14.81 12.25 1.14
CA ASP A 44 13.83 12.19 2.21
C ASP A 44 13.41 10.74 2.50
N PRO A 45 13.12 10.39 3.77
CA PRO A 45 12.54 9.08 4.07
C PRO A 45 11.21 8.94 3.35
N VAL A 46 10.92 7.71 2.93
CA VAL A 46 9.70 7.36 2.20
C VAL A 46 8.80 6.49 3.08
N GLU A 47 7.53 6.83 3.07
CA GLU A 47 6.44 6.02 3.62
C GLU A 47 5.48 5.64 2.51
N ILE A 48 5.01 4.40 2.54
CA ILE A 48 3.85 3.96 1.74
C ILE A 48 2.65 3.82 2.65
N ILE A 49 1.49 4.20 2.13
CA ILE A 49 0.21 4.12 2.82
C ILE A 49 -0.76 3.38 1.91
N TRP A 50 -1.51 2.46 2.48
CA TRP A 50 -2.59 1.73 1.82
C TRP A 50 -3.94 2.14 2.38
N SER A 51 -4.82 2.56 1.48
CA SER A 51 -6.21 2.88 1.76
C SER A 51 -7.13 2.11 0.83
N LYS A 52 -8.38 1.95 1.28
CA LYS A 52 -9.47 1.51 0.45
C LYS A 52 -10.38 2.71 0.20
N GLU A 53 -10.75 2.93 -1.06
CA GLU A 53 -11.61 4.06 -1.45
C GLU A 53 -12.91 4.06 -0.63
N GLY A 54 -13.27 5.25 -0.13
CA GLY A 54 -14.48 5.44 0.69
C GLY A 54 -14.36 4.97 2.14
N ILE A 55 -13.21 4.42 2.59
CA ILE A 55 -12.99 4.00 3.98
C ILE A 55 -11.86 4.81 4.62
N VAL A 56 -12.16 5.44 5.76
CA VAL A 56 -11.20 6.06 6.66
C VAL A 56 -11.32 5.32 8.00
N PRO A 57 -10.27 4.65 8.52
CA PRO A 57 -8.86 5.02 8.37
C PRO A 57 -8.01 4.12 7.44
N THR A 58 -6.75 4.53 7.26
CA THR A 58 -5.68 3.77 6.60
C THR A 58 -5.59 2.31 7.07
N TYR A 59 -5.47 1.39 6.12
CA TYR A 59 -5.31 -0.05 6.40
C TYR A 59 -3.89 -0.43 6.76
N SER A 60 -2.90 0.16 6.08
CA SER A 60 -1.51 -0.17 6.34
C SER A 60 -0.59 1.00 6.03
N LYS A 61 0.47 1.13 6.82
CA LYS A 61 1.55 2.10 6.62
C LYS A 61 2.88 1.38 6.72
N CYS A 62 3.81 1.73 5.85
CA CYS A 62 5.18 1.30 6.04
C CYS A 62 6.18 2.39 5.73
N ASN A 63 6.98 2.69 6.75
CA ASN A 63 8.15 3.52 6.62
C ASN A 63 9.37 2.62 6.76
N ARG A 64 10.33 2.76 5.84
CA ARG A 64 11.52 1.91 5.85
C ARG A 64 12.34 2.02 7.15
N LEU A 65 12.39 3.21 7.75
CA LEU A 65 13.23 3.48 8.92
C LEU A 65 12.54 3.10 10.24
N ILE A 66 11.20 3.13 10.28
CA ILE A 66 10.41 2.91 11.50
C ILE A 66 9.83 1.49 11.53
N GLY A 67 9.52 0.92 10.37
CA GLY A 67 8.82 -0.34 10.22
C GLY A 67 7.43 -0.19 9.61
N CYS A 68 6.75 -1.31 9.46
CA CYS A 68 5.40 -1.37 8.95
C CYS A 68 4.38 -1.55 10.08
N ARG A 69 3.20 -0.94 9.95
CA ARG A 69 2.05 -1.11 10.83
C ARG A 69 0.81 -1.36 9.98
N ASP A 70 0.19 -2.49 10.24
CA ASP A 70 -1.06 -2.92 9.64
C ASP A 70 -2.19 -2.69 10.67
N SER A 71 -3.29 -2.06 10.24
CA SER A 71 -4.45 -1.77 11.10
C SER A 71 -5.31 -3.00 11.35
N GLU A 72 -5.20 -4.02 10.50
CA GLU A 72 -5.93 -5.28 10.61
C GLU A 72 -4.97 -6.48 10.53
N ASP A 73 -5.22 -7.51 11.33
CA ASP A 73 -4.39 -8.74 11.37
C ASP A 73 -4.34 -9.50 10.04
N LYS A 74 -5.36 -9.30 9.20
CA LYS A 74 -5.45 -9.87 7.86
C LYS A 74 -4.60 -9.14 6.83
N THR A 75 -4.14 -7.92 7.12
CA THR A 75 -3.30 -7.14 6.22
C THR A 75 -1.83 -7.30 6.57
N GLN A 76 -0.97 -7.26 5.55
CA GLN A 76 0.47 -7.27 5.74
C GLN A 76 1.17 -6.46 4.66
N THR A 77 1.93 -5.45 5.04
CA THR A 77 2.70 -4.65 4.09
C THR A 77 4.21 -4.79 4.27
N SER A 78 4.96 -4.49 3.21
CA SER A 78 6.42 -4.37 3.26
C SER A 78 6.94 -3.28 2.32
N LEU A 79 8.04 -2.64 2.71
CA LEU A 79 8.78 -1.67 1.91
C LEU A 79 10.28 -1.91 2.04
N VAL A 80 10.95 -2.16 0.91
CA VAL A 80 12.37 -2.51 0.87
C VAL A 80 13.09 -1.66 -0.18
N LEU A 81 14.21 -1.03 0.19
CA LEU A 81 15.12 -0.41 -0.78
C LEU A 81 16.00 -1.50 -1.43
N LYS A 82 16.01 -1.54 -2.77
CA LYS A 82 16.84 -2.46 -3.55
C LYS A 82 18.17 -1.86 -4.03
N GLY A 83 18.32 -0.54 -3.97
CA GLY A 83 19.50 0.20 -4.42
C GLY A 83 19.10 1.30 -5.41
N ASN A 84 19.96 2.30 -5.62
CA ASN A 84 19.71 3.44 -6.54
C ASN A 84 18.33 4.09 -6.34
N ASN A 85 17.91 4.22 -5.08
CA ASN A 85 16.60 4.72 -4.69
C ASN A 85 15.38 4.01 -5.33
N VAL A 86 15.56 2.76 -5.74
CA VAL A 86 14.49 1.88 -6.19
C VAL A 86 13.91 1.15 -4.99
N TYR A 87 12.65 1.43 -4.70
CA TYR A 87 11.88 0.80 -3.64
C TYR A 87 11.02 -0.31 -4.23
N LYS A 88 10.93 -1.43 -3.51
CA LYS A 88 9.98 -2.51 -3.77
C LYS A 88 9.01 -2.57 -2.61
N PHE A 89 7.73 -2.61 -2.91
CA PHE A 89 6.69 -2.80 -1.91
C PHE A 89 5.89 -4.06 -2.17
N SER A 90 5.26 -4.56 -1.11
CA SER A 90 4.21 -5.57 -1.21
C SER A 90 3.11 -5.29 -0.21
N PHE A 91 1.86 -5.53 -0.59
CA PHE A 91 0.71 -5.48 0.30
C PHE A 91 -0.10 -6.75 0.14
N GLN A 92 -0.49 -7.35 1.26
CA GLN A 92 -1.25 -8.59 1.29
C GLN A 92 -2.54 -8.41 2.06
N ILE A 93 -3.60 -9.04 1.58
CA ILE A 93 -4.87 -9.20 2.27
C ILE A 93 -5.15 -10.69 2.35
N LYS A 94 -5.11 -11.24 3.56
CA LYS A 94 -5.35 -12.65 3.86
C LYS A 94 -6.84 -12.89 4.10
N ASN A 95 -7.31 -14.09 3.78
CA ASN A 95 -8.69 -14.52 4.02
C ASN A 95 -9.71 -13.48 3.51
N VAL A 96 -9.61 -13.17 2.21
CA VAL A 96 -10.43 -12.15 1.54
C VAL A 96 -11.92 -12.45 1.69
N THR A 97 -12.72 -11.41 1.88
CA THR A 97 -14.18 -11.44 2.06
C THR A 97 -14.82 -10.43 1.13
N LYS A 98 -16.14 -10.50 0.92
CA LYS A 98 -16.89 -9.46 0.19
C LYS A 98 -16.66 -8.03 0.71
N ASN A 99 -16.33 -7.87 2.00
CA ASN A 99 -16.03 -6.55 2.56
C ASN A 99 -14.70 -5.97 2.06
N ASP A 100 -13.83 -6.76 1.42
CA ASP A 100 -12.56 -6.30 0.85
C ASP A 100 -12.69 -5.84 -0.60
N PHE A 101 -13.83 -6.13 -1.24
CA PHE A 101 -14.12 -5.69 -2.59
C PHE A 101 -14.09 -4.15 -2.69
N GLY A 102 -13.38 -3.63 -3.68
CA GLY A 102 -13.31 -2.20 -3.96
C GLY A 102 -11.97 -1.77 -4.53
N LEU A 103 -11.80 -0.45 -4.65
CA LEU A 103 -10.57 0.18 -5.09
C LEU A 103 -9.60 0.33 -3.92
N TRP A 104 -8.40 -0.22 -4.10
CA TRP A 104 -7.27 -0.09 -3.18
C TRP A 104 -6.24 0.85 -3.78
N GLU A 105 -5.76 1.75 -2.95
CA GLU A 105 -4.87 2.83 -3.36
C GLU A 105 -3.58 2.76 -2.54
N THR A 106 -2.45 3.04 -3.20
CA THR A 106 -1.20 3.30 -2.50
C THR A 106 -0.72 4.73 -2.72
N ASP A 107 -0.60 5.43 -1.60
CA ASP A 107 0.06 6.72 -1.52
C ASP A 107 1.51 6.53 -1.10
N VAL A 108 2.41 7.23 -1.78
CA VAL A 108 3.78 7.42 -1.34
C VAL A 108 3.92 8.82 -0.76
N GLN A 109 4.43 8.90 0.46
CA GLN A 109 4.63 10.14 1.20
C GLN A 109 6.11 10.33 1.53
N TRP A 110 6.58 11.56 1.42
CA TRP A 110 7.96 11.94 1.72
C TRP A 110 8.06 13.39 2.20
N GLY A 111 9.18 13.69 2.88
CA GLY A 111 9.51 15.01 3.41
C GLY A 111 9.69 15.04 4.94
N PHE A 112 10.15 16.18 5.45
CA PHE A 112 10.37 16.39 6.89
C PHE A 112 9.05 16.42 7.66
N GLY A 113 8.95 15.60 8.71
CA GLY A 113 7.84 15.63 9.66
C GLY A 113 6.90 14.44 9.61
N PHE A 114 7.42 13.21 9.44
CA PHE A 114 6.69 12.00 9.83
C PHE A 114 6.25 12.15 11.29
N ARG A 115 5.00 12.56 11.51
CA ARG A 115 4.39 12.49 12.83
C ARG A 115 4.25 11.00 13.11
N THR A 116 5.16 10.48 13.93
CA THR A 116 4.87 9.33 14.77
C THR A 116 3.60 9.69 15.54
N TRP A 117 2.49 9.05 15.18
CA TRP A 117 1.30 9.01 16.02
C TRP A 117 1.65 8.23 17.29
#